data_AF-A0A3M2BQR6-F1
#
_entry.id   AF-A0A3M2BQR6-F1
#
_cell.length_a   1.000
_cell.length_b   1.000
_cell.length_c   1.000
_cell.angle_alpha   90.00
_cell.angle_beta   90.00
_cell.angle_gamma   90.00
#
_symmetry.space_group_name_H-M   'P 1'
#
loop_
_entity.id
_entity.type
_entity.pdbx_description
1 polymer ?
#
loop_
_entity_poly.entity_id
_entity_poly.type
_entity_poly.pdbx_seq_one_letter_code
_entity_poly.pdbx_strand_id
1 'polypeptide(L)'
;MIINEFEYVTESDHFKVSELYDPDVSPQLILKEILVVAEALRKKWGKPVRVNSGVRSFEKQQRLRLSGLRAAKFSPHCYRCALDFDTKSREETYKMVELLKEVSEETQIPIRIGYKQYLKEGKTFVHVDTAPVIARVADNKQLIPEYVYNSWKISGLTW
;
A
#
# COMPACT_ATOMS: atom_id res chain seq x y z
N MET A 1 -6.26 -17.13 -7.94
CA MET A 1 -7.60 -16.61 -7.54
C MET A 1 -8.02 -15.53 -8.55
N ILE A 2 -9.25 -15.57 -9.10
CA ILE A 2 -9.76 -14.50 -9.98
C ILE A 2 -10.57 -13.54 -9.11
N ILE A 3 -10.13 -12.29 -9.00
CA ILE A 3 -10.82 -11.24 -8.23
C ILE A 3 -11.86 -10.60 -9.14
N ASN A 4 -13.14 -10.79 -8.82
CA ASN A 4 -14.26 -10.31 -9.64
C ASN A 4 -14.86 -8.99 -9.10
N GLU A 5 -14.67 -8.69 -7.82
CA GLU A 5 -15.17 -7.49 -7.14
C GLU A 5 -14.19 -7.05 -6.03
N PHE A 6 -14.23 -5.76 -5.67
CA PHE A 6 -13.46 -5.23 -4.56
C PHE A 6 -14.19 -5.44 -3.24
N GLU A 7 -13.52 -6.03 -2.26
CA GLU A 7 -14.01 -6.09 -0.89
C GLU A 7 -13.28 -5.05 -0.03
N TYR A 8 -14.05 -4.24 0.69
CA TYR A 8 -13.50 -3.28 1.64
C TYR A 8 -13.83 -3.72 3.06
N VAL A 9 -12.86 -3.59 3.94
CA VAL A 9 -12.97 -3.93 5.37
C VAL A 9 -12.49 -2.75 6.22
N THR A 10 -12.75 -2.80 7.53
CA THR A 10 -12.33 -1.75 8.46
C THR A 10 -11.00 -2.06 9.12
N GLU A 11 -10.76 -3.33 9.48
CA GLU A 11 -9.58 -3.79 10.20
C GLU A 11 -9.34 -5.29 9.95
N SER A 12 -8.30 -5.83 10.59
CA SER A 12 -8.01 -7.27 10.64
C SER A 12 -7.66 -7.71 12.06
N ASP A 13 -7.24 -8.97 12.21
CA ASP A 13 -6.85 -9.54 13.50
C ASP A 13 -5.74 -8.72 14.18
N HIS A 14 -4.74 -8.29 13.42
CA HIS A 14 -3.55 -7.63 13.96
C HIS A 14 -3.37 -6.16 13.59
N PHE A 15 -4.16 -5.63 12.66
CA PHE A 15 -4.07 -4.23 12.26
C PHE A 15 -5.39 -3.54 12.56
N LYS A 16 -5.35 -2.58 13.49
CA LYS A 16 -6.54 -1.90 13.98
C LYS A 16 -6.77 -0.57 13.30
N VAL A 17 -8.02 -0.10 13.35
CA VAL A 17 -8.44 1.18 12.75
C VAL A 17 -7.47 2.33 13.07
N SER A 18 -7.03 2.46 14.33
CA SER A 18 -6.11 3.54 14.74
C SER A 18 -4.76 3.53 14.01
N GLU A 19 -4.35 2.42 13.42
CA GLU A 19 -3.09 2.27 12.68
C GLU A 19 -3.29 2.42 11.16
N LEU A 20 -4.51 2.19 10.68
CA LEU A 20 -4.83 2.05 9.26
C LEU A 20 -5.39 3.31 8.61
N TYR A 21 -5.80 4.32 9.38
CA TYR A 21 -6.47 5.50 8.84
C TYR A 21 -5.90 6.78 9.41
N ASP A 22 -5.76 7.78 8.56
CA ASP A 22 -5.65 9.15 9.03
C ASP A 22 -6.93 9.59 9.75
N PRO A 23 -6.85 10.44 10.79
CA PRO A 23 -8.00 10.82 11.61
C PRO A 23 -9.15 11.49 10.82
N ASP A 24 -8.84 12.10 9.67
CA ASP A 24 -9.78 12.81 8.81
C ASP A 24 -10.44 11.91 7.74
N VAL A 25 -10.16 10.60 7.73
CA VAL A 25 -10.73 9.66 6.76
C VAL A 25 -12.03 9.04 7.30
N SER A 26 -13.14 9.34 6.62
CA SER A 26 -14.43 8.67 6.80
C SER A 26 -15.09 8.38 5.43
N PRO A 27 -15.70 7.20 5.21
CA PRO A 27 -15.70 6.04 6.11
C PRO A 27 -14.30 5.40 6.21
N GLN A 28 -14.06 4.66 7.29
CA GLN A 28 -12.82 3.91 7.54
C GLN A 28 -12.87 2.56 6.82
N LEU A 29 -12.56 2.61 5.53
CA LEU A 29 -12.53 1.43 4.64
C LEU A 29 -11.16 1.29 4.01
N ILE A 30 -10.63 0.07 4.00
CA ILE A 30 -9.39 -0.31 3.34
C ILE A 30 -9.64 -1.54 2.45
N LEU A 31 -8.96 -1.60 1.31
CA LEU A 31 -9.07 -2.71 0.38
C LEU A 31 -8.57 -3.99 1.06
N LYS A 32 -9.38 -5.06 1.06
CA LYS A 32 -9.07 -6.30 1.77
C LYS A 32 -7.71 -6.89 1.37
N GLU A 33 -7.36 -6.80 0.10
CA GLU A 33 -6.12 -7.35 -0.44
C GLU A 33 -4.87 -6.75 0.21
N ILE A 34 -4.86 -5.45 0.53
CA ILE A 34 -3.68 -4.87 1.20
C ILE A 34 -3.57 -5.35 2.66
N LEU A 35 -4.71 -5.62 3.33
CA LEU A 35 -4.68 -6.22 4.66
C LEU A 35 -4.30 -7.70 4.64
N VAL A 36 -4.72 -8.47 3.63
CA VAL A 36 -4.25 -9.86 3.46
C VAL A 36 -2.72 -9.89 3.31
N VAL A 37 -2.15 -8.97 2.51
CA VAL A 37 -0.70 -8.82 2.38
C VAL A 37 -0.05 -8.45 3.72
N ALA A 38 -0.63 -7.51 4.48
CA ALA A 38 -0.10 -7.07 5.76
C ALA A 38 -0.10 -8.20 6.82
N GLU A 39 -1.17 -8.98 6.90
CA GLU A 39 -1.30 -10.13 7.81
C GLU A 39 -0.30 -11.24 7.46
N ALA A 40 -0.18 -11.57 6.18
CA ALA A 40 0.79 -12.55 5.70
C ALA A 40 2.23 -12.09 5.98
N LEU A 41 2.52 -10.80 5.75
CA LEU A 41 3.81 -10.21 6.09
C LEU A 41 4.08 -10.34 7.60
N ARG A 42 3.13 -9.95 8.45
CA ARG A 42 3.29 -10.02 9.91
C ARG A 42 3.61 -11.44 10.37
N LYS A 43 2.89 -12.45 9.83
CA LYS A 43 3.13 -13.86 10.15
C LYS A 43 4.56 -14.28 9.80
N LYS A 44 5.04 -13.94 8.59
CA LYS A 44 6.42 -14.23 8.18
C LYS A 44 7.47 -13.42 8.94
N TRP A 45 7.15 -12.19 9.30
CA TRP A 45 8.01 -11.30 10.07
C TRP A 45 8.24 -11.80 11.50
N GLY A 46 7.27 -12.54 12.04
CA GLY A 46 7.34 -13.15 13.37
C GLY A 46 7.25 -12.16 14.53
N LYS A 47 6.96 -10.89 14.25
CA LYS A 47 6.83 -9.81 15.24
C LYS A 47 5.85 -8.74 14.74
N PRO A 48 5.38 -7.82 15.60
CA PRO A 48 4.52 -6.73 15.16
C PRO A 48 5.16 -5.89 14.04
N VAL A 49 4.36 -5.60 13.01
CA VAL A 49 4.72 -4.70 11.91
C VAL A 49 4.08 -3.35 12.19
N ARG A 50 4.88 -2.30 12.35
CA ARG A 50 4.37 -0.96 12.60
C ARG A 50 3.96 -0.31 11.29
N VAL A 51 2.70 0.13 11.21
CA VAL A 51 2.20 0.96 10.11
C VAL A 51 2.43 2.42 10.46
N ASN A 52 3.17 3.13 9.61
CA ASN A 52 3.44 4.57 9.76
C ASN A 52 2.39 5.43 9.04
N SER A 53 1.85 4.91 7.93
CA SER A 53 0.76 5.56 7.20
C SER A 53 -0.13 4.52 6.54
N GLY A 54 -1.44 4.62 6.78
CA GLY A 54 -2.45 3.84 6.06
C GLY A 54 -3.25 4.71 5.08
N VAL A 55 -4.56 4.56 5.08
CA VAL A 55 -5.48 5.31 4.22
C VAL A 55 -5.42 6.81 4.53
N ARG A 56 -5.39 7.62 3.47
CA ARG A 56 -5.20 9.08 3.52
C ARG A 56 -6.28 9.83 2.76
N SER A 57 -6.71 10.98 3.28
CA SER A 57 -7.62 11.89 2.55
C SER A 57 -6.93 12.53 1.33
N PHE A 58 -7.70 12.83 0.27
CA PHE A 58 -7.17 13.58 -0.88
C PHE A 58 -6.65 14.96 -0.47
N GLU A 59 -7.29 15.60 0.50
CA GLU A 59 -6.86 16.90 1.04
C GLU A 59 -5.48 16.81 1.69
N LYS A 60 -5.24 15.80 2.54
CA LYS A 60 -3.93 15.60 3.15
C LYS A 60 -2.88 15.30 2.08
N GLN A 61 -3.20 14.52 1.06
CA GLN A 61 -2.29 14.28 -0.06
C GLN A 61 -1.93 15.57 -0.80
N GLN A 62 -2.90 16.47 -1.03
CA GLN A 62 -2.62 17.78 -1.63
C GLN A 62 -1.76 18.66 -0.72
N ARG A 63 -2.02 18.67 0.60
CA ARG A 63 -1.16 19.39 1.56
C ARG A 63 0.29 18.90 1.51
N LEU A 64 0.52 17.59 1.46
CA LEU A 64 1.86 17.00 1.33
C LEU A 64 2.57 17.40 0.02
N ARG A 65 1.82 17.53 -1.08
CA ARG A 65 2.38 18.00 -2.35
C ARG A 65 2.78 19.47 -2.29
N LEU A 66 1.97 20.29 -1.64
CA LEU A 66 2.22 21.72 -1.47
C LEU A 66 3.37 22.00 -0.49
N SER A 67 3.64 21.10 0.45
CA SER A 67 4.74 21.24 1.43
C SER A 67 6.13 20.92 0.86
N GLY A 68 6.27 20.81 -0.47
CA GLY A 68 7.54 20.55 -1.14
C GLY A 68 8.06 19.10 -1.01
N LEU A 69 7.28 18.20 -0.39
CA LEU A 69 7.59 16.78 -0.41
C LEU A 69 7.30 16.22 -1.81
N ARG A 70 8.10 15.24 -2.25
CA ARG A 70 7.89 14.48 -3.50
C ARG A 70 6.68 13.53 -3.38
N ALA A 71 5.51 14.10 -3.10
CA ALA A 71 4.26 13.37 -2.98
C ALA A 71 3.65 13.16 -4.37
N ALA A 72 3.22 11.94 -4.66
CA ALA A 72 2.59 11.59 -5.94
C ALA A 72 1.30 12.39 -6.16
N LYS A 73 1.02 12.76 -7.42
CA LYS A 73 -0.25 13.40 -7.80
C LYS A 73 -1.45 12.49 -7.48
N PHE A 74 -1.29 11.19 -7.68
CA PHE A 74 -2.28 10.16 -7.36
C PHE A 74 -1.62 9.12 -6.45
N SER A 75 -1.98 9.14 -5.17
CA SER A 75 -1.41 8.25 -4.17
C SER A 75 -2.33 7.06 -3.93
N PRO A 76 -1.83 5.82 -3.99
CA PRO A 76 -2.56 4.62 -3.59
C PRO A 76 -3.18 4.68 -2.18
N HIS A 77 -2.59 5.45 -1.25
CA HIS A 77 -3.19 5.72 0.06
C HIS A 77 -4.57 6.40 -0.03
N CYS A 78 -4.79 7.25 -1.03
CA CYS A 78 -6.08 7.91 -1.26
C CYS A 78 -7.12 6.97 -1.87
N TYR A 79 -6.68 5.83 -2.39
CA TYR A 79 -7.53 4.79 -2.96
C TYR A 79 -7.58 3.55 -2.06
N ARG A 80 -7.24 3.71 -0.78
CA ARG A 80 -7.46 2.70 0.26
C ARG A 80 -6.70 1.39 0.03
N CYS A 81 -5.62 1.43 -0.76
CA CYS A 81 -4.90 0.22 -1.20
C CYS A 81 -3.40 0.26 -0.91
N ALA A 82 -2.97 1.03 0.09
CA ALA A 82 -1.55 1.14 0.44
C ALA A 82 -1.28 1.30 1.92
N LEU A 83 -0.10 0.84 2.33
CA LEU A 83 0.45 0.94 3.67
C LEU A 83 1.94 1.32 3.59
N ASP A 84 2.38 2.17 4.50
CA ASP A 84 3.80 2.43 4.76
C ASP A 84 4.21 1.70 6.04
N PHE A 85 5.14 0.75 5.95
CA PHE A 85 5.67 0.00 7.08
C PHE A 85 7.01 0.57 7.55
N ASP A 86 7.12 0.86 8.84
CA ASP A 86 8.36 1.32 9.44
C ASP A 86 9.41 0.20 9.54
N THR A 87 10.66 0.56 9.30
CA THR A 87 11.83 -0.28 9.56
C THR A 87 12.89 0.51 10.33
N LYS A 88 13.76 -0.17 11.07
CA LYS A 88 14.77 0.48 11.93
C LYS A 88 16.12 0.64 11.26
N SER A 89 16.36 -0.10 10.19
CA SER A 89 17.63 -0.05 9.45
C SER A 89 17.44 -0.37 7.97
N ARG A 90 18.50 -0.16 7.19
CA ARG A 90 18.56 -0.52 5.78
C ARG A 90 18.44 -2.04 5.59
N GLU A 91 19.09 -2.82 6.44
CA GLU A 91 19.06 -4.28 6.44
C GLU A 91 17.66 -4.80 6.75
N GLU A 92 16.99 -4.20 7.74
CA GLU A 92 15.59 -4.53 8.05
C GLU A 92 14.66 -4.18 6.88
N THR A 93 14.92 -3.06 6.18
CA THR A 93 14.20 -2.68 4.95
C THR A 93 14.35 -3.74 3.88
N TYR A 94 15.57 -4.18 3.56
CA TYR A 94 15.79 -5.23 2.56
C TYR A 94 15.12 -6.55 2.97
N LYS A 95 15.23 -6.95 4.23
CA LYS A 95 14.59 -8.18 4.73
C LYS A 95 13.07 -8.12 4.57
N MET A 96 12.44 -6.99 4.92
CA MET A 96 11.00 -6.80 4.77
C MET A 96 10.58 -6.85 3.29
N VAL A 97 11.38 -6.24 2.40
CA VAL A 97 11.13 -6.28 0.96
C VAL A 97 11.13 -7.71 0.43
N GLU A 98 12.12 -8.54 0.78
CA GLU A 98 12.14 -9.94 0.33
C GLU A 98 10.92 -10.73 0.81
N LEU A 99 10.52 -10.55 2.08
CA LEU A 99 9.33 -11.21 2.59
C LEU A 99 8.05 -10.73 1.92
N LEU A 100 7.94 -9.44 1.57
CA LEU A 100 6.80 -8.93 0.82
C LEU A 100 6.70 -9.56 -0.57
N LYS A 101 7.83 -9.85 -1.23
CA LYS A 101 7.83 -10.58 -2.51
C LYS A 101 7.31 -12.00 -2.32
N GLU A 102 7.82 -12.73 -1.33
CA GLU A 102 7.32 -14.07 -0.99
C GLU A 102 5.81 -14.05 -0.68
N VAL A 103 5.35 -13.05 0.10
CA VAL A 103 3.92 -12.87 0.38
C VAL A 103 3.12 -12.66 -0.90
N SER A 104 3.61 -11.82 -1.83
CA SER A 104 2.94 -11.58 -3.10
C SER A 104 2.79 -12.86 -3.92
N GLU A 105 3.84 -13.68 -3.95
CA GLU A 105 3.84 -14.98 -4.64
C GLU A 105 2.87 -15.97 -3.99
N GLU A 106 2.94 -16.14 -2.66
CA GLU A 106 2.10 -17.08 -1.91
C GLU A 106 0.61 -16.70 -1.96
N THR A 107 0.30 -15.42 -1.80
CA THR A 107 -1.09 -14.92 -1.81
C THR A 107 -1.64 -14.76 -3.23
N GLN A 108 -0.77 -14.77 -4.25
CA GLN A 108 -1.07 -14.40 -5.63
C GLN A 108 -1.66 -12.98 -5.76
N ILE A 109 -1.40 -12.10 -4.79
CA ILE A 109 -1.82 -10.70 -4.81
C ILE A 109 -0.67 -9.86 -5.37
N PRO A 110 -0.82 -9.23 -6.56
CA PRO A 110 0.22 -8.37 -7.10
C PRO A 110 0.35 -7.10 -6.25
N ILE A 111 1.57 -6.82 -5.81
CA ILE A 111 1.92 -5.63 -5.04
C ILE A 111 3.00 -4.80 -5.75
N ARG A 112 3.11 -3.52 -5.39
CA ARG A 112 4.26 -2.68 -5.68
C ARG A 112 4.97 -2.30 -4.39
N ILE A 113 6.29 -2.34 -4.37
CA ILE A 113 7.11 -2.03 -3.20
C ILE A 113 8.03 -0.83 -3.48
N GLY A 114 7.81 0.26 -2.75
CA GLY A 114 8.63 1.48 -2.81
C GLY A 114 9.56 1.60 -1.60
N TYR A 115 10.87 1.51 -1.82
CA TYR A 115 11.85 1.64 -0.71
C TYR A 115 13.18 2.29 -1.11
N LYS A 116 13.65 2.08 -2.35
CA LYS A 116 14.99 2.49 -2.81
C LYS A 116 15.25 3.99 -2.65
N GLN A 117 14.28 4.83 -3.02
CA GLN A 117 14.42 6.28 -2.92
C GLN A 117 14.46 6.74 -1.46
N TYR A 118 13.66 6.14 -0.58
CA TYR A 118 13.65 6.47 0.84
C TYR A 118 14.99 6.14 1.50
N LEU A 119 15.58 4.97 1.17
CA LEU A 119 16.92 4.60 1.63
C LEU A 119 18.00 5.57 1.15
N LYS A 120 17.89 6.12 -0.07
CA LYS A 120 18.81 7.14 -0.58
C LYS A 120 18.70 8.46 0.18
N GLU A 121 17.50 8.79 0.67
CA GLU A 121 17.21 9.96 1.50
C GLU A 121 17.49 9.73 3.00
N GLY A 122 18.07 8.59 3.38
CA GLY A 122 18.37 8.25 4.77
C GLY A 122 17.15 7.87 5.62
N LYS A 123 15.99 7.60 4.98
CA LYS A 123 14.77 7.16 5.65
C LYS A 123 14.65 5.64 5.57
N THR A 124 14.07 5.03 6.60
CA THR A 124 13.87 3.58 6.71
C THR A 124 12.39 3.25 6.85
N PHE A 125 11.75 3.01 5.73
CA PHE A 125 10.39 2.46 5.65
C PHE A 125 10.17 1.81 4.28
N VAL A 126 9.12 1.01 4.19
CA VAL A 126 8.70 0.33 2.97
C VAL A 126 7.27 0.76 2.64
N HIS A 127 7.08 1.41 1.49
CA HIS A 127 5.77 1.63 0.92
C HIS A 127 5.33 0.35 0.20
N VAL A 128 4.11 -0.12 0.46
CA VAL A 128 3.49 -1.21 -0.28
C VAL A 128 2.09 -0.80 -0.73
N ASP A 129 1.72 -1.18 -1.96
CA ASP A 129 0.37 -0.98 -2.45
C ASP A 129 -0.13 -2.12 -3.34
N THR A 130 -1.44 -2.32 -3.35
CA THR A 130 -2.17 -3.27 -4.21
C THR A 130 -2.88 -2.56 -5.37
N ALA A 131 -2.40 -1.38 -5.80
CA ALA A 131 -2.95 -0.68 -6.97
C ALA A 131 -3.00 -1.55 -8.24
N PRO A 132 -2.06 -2.50 -8.50
CA PRO A 132 -2.19 -3.45 -9.60
C PRO A 132 -3.44 -4.35 -9.54
N VAL A 133 -3.95 -4.66 -8.34
CA VAL A 133 -5.22 -5.38 -8.17
C VAL A 133 -6.37 -4.53 -8.70
N ILE A 134 -6.43 -3.27 -8.26
CA ILE A 134 -7.43 -2.31 -8.74
C ILE A 134 -7.35 -2.19 -10.26
N ALA A 135 -6.13 -2.11 -10.78
CA ALA A 135 -5.87 -1.99 -12.19
C ALA A 135 -6.39 -3.19 -13.02
N ARG A 136 -6.21 -4.43 -12.52
CA ARG A 136 -6.68 -5.64 -13.22
C ARG A 136 -8.21 -5.75 -13.25
N VAL A 137 -8.89 -5.31 -12.19
CA VAL A 137 -10.36 -5.37 -12.10
C VAL A 137 -11.00 -4.19 -12.87
N ALA A 138 -10.34 -3.03 -12.90
CA ALA A 138 -10.81 -1.83 -13.60
C ALA A 138 -10.78 -1.95 -15.14
N ASP A 139 -9.98 -2.86 -15.72
CA ASP A 139 -10.06 -3.19 -17.15
C ASP A 139 -11.48 -3.66 -17.57
N ASN A 140 -12.34 -4.03 -16.61
CA ASN A 140 -13.75 -4.37 -16.84
C ASN A 140 -14.78 -3.32 -16.37
N LYS A 141 -14.40 -2.28 -15.59
CA LYS A 141 -15.35 -1.27 -15.05
C LYS A 141 -14.66 0.09 -14.82
N GLN A 142 -15.23 1.18 -15.35
CA GLN A 142 -14.79 2.60 -15.25
C GLN A 142 -14.75 3.18 -13.81
N LEU A 143 -14.03 2.55 -12.87
CA LEU A 143 -13.99 2.95 -11.46
C LEU A 143 -12.85 3.92 -11.12
N ILE A 144 -11.84 4.01 -11.97
CA ILE A 144 -10.70 4.91 -11.82
C ILE A 144 -10.47 5.68 -13.13
N PRO A 145 -10.15 6.99 -13.08
CA PRO A 145 -9.86 7.73 -14.30
C PRO A 145 -8.69 7.08 -15.06
N GLU A 146 -8.80 7.01 -16.38
CA GLU A 146 -7.83 6.31 -17.24
C GLU A 146 -6.39 6.79 -17.04
N TYR A 147 -6.17 8.08 -16.73
CA TYR A 147 -4.84 8.60 -16.44
C TYR A 147 -4.27 8.09 -15.10
N VAL A 148 -5.10 7.85 -14.08
CA VAL A 148 -4.68 7.23 -12.81
C VAL A 148 -4.33 5.79 -13.08
N TYR A 149 -5.20 5.14 -13.83
CA TYR A 149 -5.05 3.77 -14.25
C TYR A 149 -3.72 3.53 -14.99
N ASN A 150 -3.44 4.33 -16.02
CA ASN A 150 -2.20 4.27 -16.79
C ASN A 150 -0.96 4.56 -15.94
N SER A 151 -1.05 5.44 -14.94
CA SER A 151 0.05 5.69 -13.99
C SER A 151 0.36 4.50 -13.08
N TRP A 152 -0.61 3.61 -12.88
CA TRP A 152 -0.45 2.39 -12.10
C TRP A 152 -0.16 1.16 -12.96
N LYS A 153 -0.52 1.21 -14.25
CA LYS A 153 -0.21 0.23 -15.30
C LYS A 153 1.26 0.24 -15.73
N ILE A 154 2.06 1.24 -15.33
CA ILE A 154 3.45 1.39 -15.78
C ILE A 154 4.23 0.11 -15.50
N SER A 155 4.68 -0.48 -16.61
CA SER A 155 5.27 -1.79 -16.81
C SER A 155 6.55 -1.99 -15.99
N GLY A 156 6.65 -3.17 -15.36
CA GLY A 156 7.90 -3.68 -14.75
C GLY A 156 8.03 -3.55 -13.23
N LEU A 157 6.95 -3.23 -12.50
CA LEU A 157 6.99 -2.85 -11.08
C LEU A 157 6.06 -3.64 -10.14
N THR A 158 5.67 -4.87 -10.48
CA THR A 158 5.63 -5.89 -9.40
C THR A 158 7.05 -6.02 -8.85
N TRP A 159 7.21 -6.32 -7.55
CA TRP A 159 8.45 -6.23 -6.74
C TRP A 159 8.59 -4.88 -6.04
#